data_AF-A0A7S1YDD3-F1
#
_entry.id   AF-A0A7S1YDD3-F1
#
_cell.length_a   1.000
_cell.length_b   1.000
_cell.length_c   1.000
_cell.angle_alpha   90.00
_cell.angle_beta   90.00
_cell.angle_gamma   90.00
#
_symmetry.space_group_name_H-M   'P 1'
#
loop_
_entity.id
_entity.type
_entity.pdbx_description
1 polymer ?
#
loop_
_entity_poly.entity_id
_entity_poly.type
_entity_poly.pdbx_seq_one_letter_code
_entity_poly.pdbx_strand_id
1 'polypeptide(L)'
;DKDAKGTSPIFNMTSPTEQARYNAGPPYLATGRDFYQIVSKWVDVAPRVHKVFHHFMAEMHSYAVAAAHVGLPHQLTKKFMISNANVISEGWDFLRDVDRKDACRPDTTKYIDRMPYVLHYCQRYSLGRWFVGKYQLPEGMLHDCKAALLRRPQSNVGAELDWFTYANGREHQDLSRDEMRIKMNAFSMCTMMDDVNEVATSMRQTHCSTEDANYNETHIFVERNIFDEFLLNPVEAAAVREGK
;
A
#
# COMPACT_ATOMS: atom_id res chain seq x y z
N ASP A 1 -13.88 38.80 -13.69
CA ASP A 1 -13.35 37.48 -14.07
C ASP A 1 -14.26 36.74 -15.07
N LYS A 2 -14.77 37.44 -16.09
CA LYS A 2 -15.62 36.86 -17.15
C LYS A 2 -14.82 36.50 -18.41
N ASP A 3 -13.53 36.84 -18.46
CA ASP A 3 -12.69 36.71 -19.66
C ASP A 3 -11.84 35.42 -19.69
N ALA A 4 -11.77 34.65 -18.61
CA ALA A 4 -10.97 33.42 -18.55
C ALA A 4 -11.72 32.15 -19.02
N LYS A 5 -13.04 32.23 -19.23
CA LYS A 5 -13.86 31.06 -19.65
C LYS A 5 -13.60 30.60 -21.08
N GLY A 6 -12.88 31.38 -21.89
CA GLY A 6 -12.58 31.06 -23.30
C GLY A 6 -11.14 30.60 -23.60
N THR A 7 -10.20 30.71 -22.64
CA THR A 7 -8.77 30.44 -22.90
C THR A 7 -8.23 29.19 -22.21
N SER A 8 -8.92 28.67 -21.21
CA SER A 8 -8.47 27.48 -20.48
C SER A 8 -8.70 26.19 -21.28
N PRO A 9 -7.66 25.39 -21.57
CA PRO A 9 -7.77 24.11 -22.26
C PRO A 9 -8.78 23.13 -21.65
N ILE A 10 -8.99 23.19 -20.32
CA ILE A 10 -9.96 22.33 -19.62
C ILE A 10 -11.39 22.38 -20.20
N PHE A 11 -11.83 23.52 -20.74
CA PHE A 11 -13.18 23.67 -21.28
C PHE A 11 -13.32 23.13 -22.70
N ASN A 12 -12.19 22.89 -23.39
CA ASN A 12 -12.16 22.36 -24.75
C ASN A 12 -11.97 20.83 -24.78
N MET A 13 -11.83 20.20 -23.61
CA MET A 13 -11.50 18.78 -23.48
C MET A 13 -12.75 17.89 -23.51
N THR A 14 -13.01 17.27 -24.65
CA THR A 14 -14.21 16.43 -24.87
C THR A 14 -13.92 14.93 -24.86
N SER A 15 -12.66 14.53 -25.07
CA SER A 15 -12.26 13.12 -25.14
C SER A 15 -12.10 12.50 -23.75
N PRO A 16 -12.78 11.39 -23.43
CA PRO A 16 -12.58 10.67 -22.17
C PRO A 16 -11.13 10.17 -21.99
N THR A 17 -10.46 9.80 -23.08
CA THR A 17 -9.07 9.36 -23.04
C THR A 17 -8.12 10.51 -22.70
N GLU A 18 -8.42 11.72 -23.16
CA GLU A 18 -7.65 12.91 -22.83
C GLU A 18 -7.87 13.32 -21.38
N GLN A 19 -9.13 13.34 -20.92
CA GLN A 19 -9.50 13.61 -19.53
C GLN A 19 -8.81 12.65 -18.56
N ALA A 20 -8.69 11.37 -18.93
CA ALA A 20 -8.02 10.37 -18.11
C ALA A 20 -6.54 10.69 -17.83
N ARG A 21 -5.87 11.50 -18.65
CA ARG A 21 -4.46 11.92 -18.41
C ARG A 21 -4.30 12.92 -17.28
N TYR A 22 -5.40 13.48 -16.78
CA TYR A 22 -5.41 14.41 -15.65
C TYR A 22 -5.92 13.77 -14.36
N ASN A 23 -6.39 12.51 -14.41
CA ASN A 23 -6.89 11.77 -13.26
C ASN A 23 -5.76 11.25 -12.37
N ALA A 24 -4.94 12.16 -11.84
CA ALA A 24 -3.87 11.87 -10.90
C ALA A 24 -3.71 13.02 -9.91
N GLY A 25 -3.10 12.70 -8.75
CA GLY A 25 -2.55 13.73 -7.88
C GLY A 25 -1.19 14.23 -8.37
N PRO A 26 -0.47 14.99 -7.52
CA PRO A 26 0.87 15.45 -7.82
C PRO A 26 1.78 14.31 -8.31
N PRO A 27 2.62 14.56 -9.34
CA PRO A 27 3.34 13.51 -10.01
C PRO A 27 4.62 13.16 -9.24
N TYR A 28 5.09 11.93 -9.38
CA TYR A 28 6.41 11.54 -8.86
C TYR A 28 7.57 12.23 -9.59
N LEU A 29 7.38 12.56 -10.87
CA LEU A 29 8.38 13.19 -11.73
C LEU A 29 7.72 14.26 -12.60
N ALA A 30 8.32 15.45 -12.63
CA ALA A 30 7.94 16.54 -13.52
C ALA A 30 9.17 17.41 -13.82
N THR A 31 9.16 18.10 -14.96
CA THR A 31 10.15 19.15 -15.19
C THR A 31 9.84 20.33 -14.27
N GLY A 32 10.87 21.03 -13.77
CA GLY A 32 10.67 22.16 -12.87
C GLY A 32 9.79 23.27 -13.47
N ARG A 33 9.92 23.50 -14.78
CA ARG A 33 9.11 24.49 -15.52
C ARG A 33 7.63 24.11 -15.56
N ASP A 34 7.32 22.85 -15.86
CA ASP A 34 5.94 22.39 -15.96
C ASP A 34 5.29 22.34 -14.57
N PHE A 35 6.04 21.84 -13.57
CA PHE A 35 5.55 21.77 -12.20
C PHE A 35 5.28 23.16 -11.61
N TYR A 36 6.15 24.14 -11.89
CA TYR A 36 5.93 25.52 -11.46
C TYR A 36 4.62 26.11 -12.01
N GLN A 37 4.30 25.86 -13.29
CA GLN A 37 3.05 26.32 -13.90
C GLN A 37 1.83 25.68 -13.23
N ILE A 38 1.88 24.36 -12.97
CA ILE A 38 0.80 23.64 -12.31
C ILE A 38 0.61 24.16 -10.88
N VAL A 39 1.68 24.21 -10.07
CA VAL A 39 1.62 24.65 -8.66
C VAL A 39 1.14 26.09 -8.55
N SER A 40 1.62 27.00 -9.40
CA SER A 40 1.17 28.39 -9.41
C SER A 40 -0.33 28.48 -9.65
N LYS A 41 -0.88 27.65 -10.55
CA LYS A 41 -2.32 27.62 -10.79
C LYS A 41 -3.08 26.89 -9.68
N TRP A 42 -2.49 25.84 -9.12
CA TRP A 42 -3.07 25.03 -8.07
C TRP A 42 -3.38 25.85 -6.82
N VAL A 43 -2.48 26.75 -6.41
CA VAL A 43 -2.69 27.67 -5.27
C VAL A 43 -3.92 28.57 -5.47
N ASP A 44 -4.22 29.00 -6.70
CA ASP A 44 -5.42 29.79 -7.01
C ASP A 44 -6.71 28.92 -7.08
N VAL A 45 -6.59 27.69 -7.58
CA VAL A 45 -7.72 26.79 -7.80
C VAL A 45 -8.16 26.08 -6.52
N ALA A 46 -7.23 25.65 -5.67
CA ALA A 46 -7.52 24.82 -4.50
C ALA A 46 -8.57 25.43 -3.56
N PRO A 47 -8.48 26.72 -3.15
CA PRO A 47 -9.50 27.32 -2.28
C PRO A 47 -10.90 27.35 -2.93
N ARG A 48 -10.98 27.43 -4.27
CA ARG A 48 -12.26 27.43 -4.99
C ARG A 48 -12.86 26.03 -5.06
N VAL A 49 -12.03 25.01 -5.29
CA VAL A 49 -12.45 23.60 -5.27
C VAL A 49 -12.94 23.21 -3.88
N HIS A 50 -12.23 23.59 -2.82
CA HIS A 50 -12.63 23.32 -1.44
C HIS A 50 -13.99 23.91 -1.04
N LYS A 51 -14.48 24.96 -1.75
CA LYS A 51 -15.81 25.55 -1.52
C LYS A 51 -16.96 24.73 -2.11
N VAL A 52 -16.68 23.87 -3.08
CA VAL A 52 -17.71 23.10 -3.80
C VAL A 52 -17.54 21.59 -3.67
N PHE A 53 -16.35 21.13 -3.30
CA PHE A 53 -16.00 19.73 -3.17
C PHE A 53 -15.38 19.49 -1.79
N HIS A 54 -16.23 19.16 -0.80
CA HIS A 54 -15.86 18.99 0.61
C HIS A 54 -15.36 17.57 0.94
N HIS A 55 -14.64 16.92 0.02
CA HIS A 55 -14.09 15.58 0.22
C HIS A 55 -12.60 15.65 0.59
N PHE A 56 -12.07 14.64 1.28
CA PHE A 56 -10.63 14.61 1.64
C PHE A 56 -9.69 14.63 0.41
N MET A 57 -10.22 14.29 -0.76
CA MET A 57 -9.51 14.31 -2.04
C MET A 57 -9.59 15.66 -2.77
N ALA A 58 -10.11 16.71 -2.13
CA ALA A 58 -10.26 18.01 -2.77
C ALA A 58 -8.95 18.59 -3.28
N GLU A 59 -7.87 18.30 -2.58
CA GLU A 59 -6.53 18.76 -2.94
C GLU A 59 -5.96 18.02 -4.16
N MET A 60 -6.22 16.72 -4.29
CA MET A 60 -5.88 15.97 -5.51
C MET A 60 -6.75 16.38 -6.68
N HIS A 61 -8.03 16.67 -6.44
CA HIS A 61 -8.94 17.15 -7.46
C HIS A 61 -8.54 18.55 -7.95
N SER A 62 -8.16 19.45 -7.05
CA SER A 62 -7.70 20.79 -7.41
C SER A 62 -6.39 20.77 -8.19
N TYR A 63 -5.48 19.84 -7.86
CA TYR A 63 -4.29 19.57 -8.67
C TYR A 63 -4.65 19.16 -10.10
N ALA A 64 -5.56 18.18 -10.26
CA ALA A 64 -6.00 17.70 -11.58
C ALA A 64 -6.62 18.83 -12.42
N VAL A 65 -7.45 19.67 -11.79
CA VAL A 65 -8.05 20.86 -12.43
C VAL A 65 -6.97 21.86 -12.83
N ALA A 66 -5.97 22.10 -11.98
CA ALA A 66 -4.86 23.01 -12.29
C ALA A 66 -4.03 22.51 -13.47
N ALA A 67 -3.65 21.22 -13.48
CA ALA A 67 -2.92 20.59 -14.58
C ALA A 67 -3.70 20.68 -15.91
N ALA A 68 -5.01 20.41 -15.88
CA ALA A 68 -5.86 20.54 -17.06
C ALA A 68 -6.07 21.99 -17.50
N HIS A 69 -6.09 22.94 -16.56
CA HIS A 69 -6.16 24.37 -16.86
C HIS A 69 -4.91 24.89 -17.56
N VAL A 70 -3.73 24.34 -17.28
CA VAL A 70 -2.49 24.75 -17.95
C VAL A 70 -2.13 23.84 -19.13
N GLY A 71 -2.98 22.85 -19.45
CA GLY A 71 -2.78 21.96 -20.60
C GLY A 71 -1.56 21.03 -20.47
N LEU A 72 -1.22 20.60 -19.25
CA LEU A 72 -0.07 19.74 -18.98
C LEU A 72 -0.54 18.32 -18.59
N PRO A 73 -0.80 17.43 -19.58
CA PRO A 73 -1.29 16.08 -19.31
C PRO A 73 -0.20 15.19 -18.69
N HIS A 74 -0.60 14.20 -17.92
CA HIS A 74 0.33 13.23 -17.33
C HIS A 74 0.46 11.96 -18.15
N GLN A 75 1.64 11.35 -18.06
CA GLN A 75 1.84 9.95 -18.42
C GLN A 75 1.57 9.10 -17.18
N LEU A 76 0.43 8.44 -17.16
CA LEU A 76 0.04 7.57 -16.05
C LEU A 76 0.56 6.16 -16.25
N THR A 77 1.12 5.59 -15.19
CA THR A 77 1.50 4.19 -15.18
C THR A 77 0.67 3.44 -14.13
N LYS A 78 0.12 2.29 -14.52
CA LYS A 78 -0.76 1.49 -13.66
C LYS A 78 -0.06 0.30 -13.01
N LYS A 79 1.12 -0.10 -13.51
CA LYS A 79 1.79 -1.35 -13.13
C LYS A 79 3.02 -1.19 -12.25
N PHE A 80 3.52 0.03 -12.06
CA PHE A 80 4.71 0.26 -11.22
C PHE A 80 4.42 0.12 -9.73
N MET A 81 3.16 0.30 -9.34
CA MET A 81 2.77 0.41 -7.95
C MET A 81 1.68 -0.59 -7.61
N ILE A 82 1.74 -1.09 -6.38
CA ILE A 82 0.64 -1.74 -5.69
C ILE A 82 0.28 -0.96 -4.44
N SER A 83 -1.01 -0.89 -4.14
CA SER A 83 -1.51 -0.18 -2.97
C SER A 83 -2.61 -0.95 -2.26
N ASN A 84 -3.62 -1.44 -2.95
CA ASN A 84 -4.80 -2.01 -2.31
C ASN A 84 -5.11 -3.37 -2.90
N ALA A 85 -5.14 -4.40 -2.05
CA ALA A 85 -5.48 -5.77 -2.44
C ALA A 85 -6.93 -5.93 -2.95
N ASN A 86 -7.73 -4.87 -2.97
CA ASN A 86 -9.05 -4.81 -3.60
C ASN A 86 -9.05 -4.18 -5.00
N VAL A 87 -7.92 -3.65 -5.47
CA VAL A 87 -7.82 -2.91 -6.74
C VAL A 87 -7.00 -3.72 -7.73
N ILE A 88 -7.69 -4.52 -8.54
CA ILE A 88 -7.06 -5.47 -9.49
C ILE A 88 -6.30 -4.75 -10.62
N SER A 89 -6.58 -3.48 -10.88
CA SER A 89 -5.99 -2.72 -12.00
C SER A 89 -4.56 -2.21 -11.78
N GLU A 90 -3.98 -2.45 -10.60
CA GLU A 90 -2.60 -2.10 -10.24
C GLU A 90 -1.57 -3.14 -10.75
N GLY A 91 -0.32 -3.07 -10.27
CA GLY A 91 0.79 -3.97 -10.63
C GLY A 91 0.65 -5.43 -10.17
N TRP A 92 -0.55 -5.97 -9.98
CA TRP A 92 -0.79 -7.31 -9.45
C TRP A 92 -0.71 -8.44 -10.48
N ASP A 93 -0.63 -8.12 -11.77
CA ASP A 93 -0.78 -9.10 -12.85
C ASP A 93 0.20 -10.28 -12.75
N PHE A 94 1.39 -10.08 -12.20
CA PHE A 94 2.37 -11.16 -12.05
C PHE A 94 1.90 -12.28 -11.11
N LEU A 95 1.05 -11.97 -10.11
CA LEU A 95 0.51 -12.94 -9.16
C LEU A 95 -0.53 -13.88 -9.77
N ARG A 96 -1.05 -13.58 -10.97
CA ARG A 96 -2.01 -14.47 -11.65
C ARG A 96 -1.40 -15.85 -11.91
N ASP A 97 -0.09 -15.89 -12.16
CA ASP A 97 0.66 -17.11 -12.47
C ASP A 97 1.45 -17.65 -11.27
N VAL A 98 1.19 -17.14 -10.07
CA VAL A 98 1.83 -17.56 -8.82
C VAL A 98 0.87 -18.45 -8.06
N ASP A 99 1.32 -19.62 -7.63
CA ASP A 99 0.50 -20.48 -6.76
C ASP A 99 0.26 -19.82 -5.41
N ARG A 100 -0.92 -20.07 -4.84
CA ARG A 100 -1.33 -19.49 -3.56
C ARG A 100 -0.32 -19.76 -2.42
N LYS A 101 0.32 -20.94 -2.42
CA LYS A 101 1.37 -21.32 -1.46
C LYS A 101 2.68 -20.54 -1.62
N ASP A 102 2.94 -19.96 -2.79
CA ASP A 102 4.20 -19.28 -3.10
C ASP A 102 4.03 -17.75 -3.12
N ALA A 103 2.79 -17.25 -2.96
CA ALA A 103 2.46 -15.83 -3.09
C ALA A 103 3.17 -14.91 -2.10
N CYS A 104 3.51 -15.39 -0.90
CA CYS A 104 4.25 -14.62 0.10
C CYS A 104 5.69 -14.31 -0.35
N ARG A 105 6.33 -15.25 -1.06
CA ARG A 105 7.72 -15.14 -1.53
C ARG A 105 7.85 -15.77 -2.92
N PRO A 106 7.30 -15.11 -3.96
CA PRO A 106 7.32 -15.64 -5.31
C PRO A 106 8.76 -15.69 -5.85
N ASP A 107 9.02 -16.55 -6.83
CA ASP A 107 10.29 -16.59 -7.55
C ASP A 107 10.48 -15.29 -8.35
N THR A 108 11.29 -14.38 -7.81
CA THR A 108 11.53 -13.06 -8.40
C THR A 108 12.23 -13.14 -9.75
N THR A 109 13.04 -14.16 -10.00
CA THR A 109 13.75 -14.34 -11.28
C THR A 109 12.79 -14.59 -12.43
N LYS A 110 11.69 -15.29 -12.14
CA LYS A 110 10.63 -15.60 -13.12
C LYS A 110 9.74 -14.40 -13.43
N TYR A 111 9.60 -13.46 -12.50
CA TYR A 111 8.60 -12.38 -12.59
C TYR A 111 9.16 -10.96 -12.62
N ILE A 112 10.49 -10.79 -12.66
CA ILE A 112 11.17 -9.50 -12.54
C ILE A 112 10.59 -8.40 -13.44
N ASP A 113 10.29 -8.70 -14.71
CA ASP A 113 9.76 -7.72 -15.67
C ASP A 113 8.30 -7.29 -15.40
N ARG A 114 7.59 -8.00 -14.53
CA ARG A 114 6.18 -7.78 -14.23
C ARG A 114 5.92 -7.39 -12.77
N MET A 115 6.93 -7.48 -11.90
CA MET A 115 6.79 -7.13 -10.50
C MET A 115 6.69 -5.61 -10.33
N PRO A 116 5.82 -5.14 -9.42
CA PRO A 116 5.77 -3.74 -9.06
C PRO A 116 7.06 -3.37 -8.29
N TYR A 117 7.54 -2.15 -8.49
CA TYR A 117 8.71 -1.62 -7.81
C TYR A 117 8.34 -0.69 -6.65
N VAL A 118 7.06 -0.33 -6.55
CA VAL A 118 6.56 0.61 -5.56
C VAL A 118 5.43 -0.04 -4.77
N LEU A 119 5.57 -0.05 -3.46
CA LEU A 119 4.49 -0.39 -2.54
C LEU A 119 4.00 0.89 -1.86
N HIS A 120 2.72 1.21 -2.04
CA HIS A 120 2.11 2.38 -1.42
C HIS A 120 1.63 2.05 0.00
N TYR A 121 2.41 2.53 0.98
CA TYR A 121 2.29 2.20 2.41
C TYR A 121 0.99 2.65 3.12
N CYS A 122 0.06 3.33 2.43
CA CYS A 122 -1.15 3.82 3.12
C CYS A 122 -2.17 2.73 3.47
N GLN A 123 -2.09 1.55 2.85
CA GLN A 123 -3.07 0.49 3.04
C GLN A 123 -2.62 -0.52 4.09
N ARG A 124 -3.56 -1.35 4.52
CA ARG A 124 -3.32 -2.49 5.39
C ARG A 124 -3.39 -3.77 4.57
N TYR A 125 -2.41 -4.64 4.74
CA TYR A 125 -2.41 -6.00 4.19
C TYR A 125 -2.52 -6.99 5.33
N SER A 126 -3.36 -8.01 5.20
CA SER A 126 -3.67 -8.91 6.30
C SER A 126 -4.04 -10.30 5.82
N LEU A 127 -3.55 -11.31 6.54
CA LEU A 127 -3.95 -12.71 6.37
C LEU A 127 -3.90 -13.43 7.74
N GLY A 128 -5.01 -14.04 8.12
CA GLY A 128 -5.31 -14.46 9.49
C GLY A 128 -5.12 -13.31 10.48
N ARG A 129 -4.23 -13.54 11.45
CA ARG A 129 -3.81 -12.54 12.44
C ARG A 129 -2.55 -11.77 12.04
N TRP A 130 -1.92 -12.14 10.92
CA TRP A 130 -0.80 -11.37 10.39
C TRP A 130 -1.34 -10.14 9.71
N PHE A 131 -0.78 -8.98 10.04
CA PHE A 131 -1.08 -7.76 9.32
C PHE A 131 0.10 -6.81 9.33
N VAL A 132 0.16 -5.95 8.34
CA VAL A 132 1.05 -4.80 8.29
C VAL A 132 0.26 -3.62 7.73
N GLY A 133 0.53 -2.42 8.23
CA GLY A 133 -0.13 -1.22 7.73
C GLY A 133 0.45 0.05 8.33
N LYS A 134 -0.10 1.17 7.88
CA LYS A 134 0.28 2.50 8.36
C LYS A 134 0.12 2.61 9.87
N TYR A 135 1.15 3.16 10.52
CA TYR A 135 1.20 3.39 11.98
C TYR A 135 1.17 2.13 12.85
N GLN A 136 1.41 0.96 12.26
CA GLN A 136 1.47 -0.30 13.02
C GLN A 136 2.90 -0.70 13.36
N LEU A 137 3.91 -0.16 12.65
CA LEU A 137 5.30 -0.44 12.95
C LEU A 137 5.64 0.01 14.37
N PRO A 138 6.36 -0.82 15.15
CA PRO A 138 6.73 -0.47 16.53
C PRO A 138 7.56 0.79 16.56
N GLU A 139 7.25 1.66 17.52
CA GLU A 139 8.15 2.75 17.86
C GLU A 139 9.52 2.17 18.26
N GLY A 140 10.59 2.81 17.82
CA GLY A 140 11.95 2.31 18.05
C GLY A 140 12.46 1.29 17.04
N MET A 141 11.60 0.62 16.24
CA MET A 141 12.06 -0.52 15.42
C MET A 141 13.27 -0.22 14.52
N LEU A 142 13.37 1.00 13.98
CA LEU A 142 14.47 1.40 13.09
C LEU A 142 15.65 2.09 13.80
N HIS A 143 15.50 2.55 15.04
CA HIS A 143 16.51 3.39 15.70
C HIS A 143 16.93 2.92 17.10
N ASP A 144 16.14 2.07 17.75
CA ASP A 144 16.50 1.42 19.01
C ASP A 144 17.14 0.07 18.72
N CYS A 145 18.42 -0.05 19.08
CA CYS A 145 19.19 -1.29 18.95
C CYS A 145 18.54 -2.49 19.64
N LYS A 146 17.78 -2.26 20.71
CA LYS A 146 17.15 -3.31 21.53
C LYS A 146 15.76 -3.71 21.06
N ALA A 147 15.14 -2.93 20.16
CA ALA A 147 13.84 -3.26 19.62
C ALA A 147 13.89 -4.59 18.84
N ALA A 148 12.88 -5.44 19.00
CA ALA A 148 12.77 -6.70 18.26
C ALA A 148 12.44 -6.47 16.79
N LEU A 149 12.85 -7.40 15.93
CA LEU A 149 12.41 -7.48 14.54
C LEU A 149 10.97 -8.00 14.44
N LEU A 150 10.30 -7.73 13.32
CA LEU A 150 8.99 -8.28 13.03
C LEU A 150 9.09 -9.79 12.89
N ARG A 151 8.18 -10.51 13.54
CA ARG A 151 8.00 -11.92 13.29
C ARG A 151 7.45 -12.11 11.88
N ARG A 152 8.04 -13.01 11.10
CA ARG A 152 7.60 -13.33 9.76
C ARG A 152 6.55 -14.44 9.76
N PRO A 153 5.57 -14.38 8.84
CA PRO A 153 4.71 -15.52 8.54
C PRO A 153 5.49 -16.61 7.80
N GLN A 154 4.96 -17.84 7.85
CA GLN A 154 5.45 -18.94 7.02
C GLN A 154 5.32 -18.58 5.53
N SER A 155 6.21 -19.09 4.68
CA SER A 155 6.18 -18.79 3.23
C SER A 155 4.89 -19.26 2.55
N ASN A 156 4.26 -20.31 3.06
CA ASN A 156 3.00 -20.87 2.58
C ASN A 156 1.75 -20.29 3.24
N VAL A 157 1.86 -19.16 3.97
CA VAL A 157 0.72 -18.53 4.68
C VAL A 157 -0.50 -18.31 3.78
N GLY A 158 -0.25 -18.03 2.50
CA GLY A 158 -1.28 -17.91 1.48
C GLY A 158 -2.14 -19.16 1.38
N ALA A 159 -1.55 -20.36 1.39
CA ALA A 159 -2.29 -21.63 1.30
C ALA A 159 -3.01 -22.02 2.60
N GLU A 160 -2.47 -21.63 3.75
CA GLU A 160 -3.00 -22.00 5.06
C GLU A 160 -4.19 -21.14 5.48
N LEU A 161 -4.23 -19.89 5.05
CA LEU A 161 -5.17 -18.89 5.52
C LEU A 161 -5.95 -18.26 4.37
N ASP A 162 -7.27 -18.24 4.51
CA ASP A 162 -8.26 -17.68 3.59
C ASP A 162 -9.19 -16.69 4.31
N TRP A 163 -8.69 -16.05 5.35
CA TRP A 163 -9.42 -15.04 6.11
C TRP A 163 -8.45 -14.01 6.69
N PHE A 164 -8.95 -12.93 7.30
CA PHE A 164 -8.16 -12.10 8.20
C PHE A 164 -9.02 -11.39 9.25
N THR A 165 -8.38 -10.96 10.34
CA THR A 165 -9.01 -10.09 11.36
C THR A 165 -8.53 -8.65 11.26
N TYR A 166 -9.39 -7.70 11.61
CA TYR A 166 -9.01 -6.30 11.74
C TYR A 166 -8.18 -6.09 13.02
N ALA A 167 -7.48 -4.95 13.11
CA ALA A 167 -6.67 -4.60 14.28
C ALA A 167 -7.49 -4.53 15.59
N ASN A 168 -8.81 -4.36 15.50
CA ASN A 168 -9.71 -4.43 16.65
C ASN A 168 -9.93 -5.86 17.18
N GLY A 169 -9.43 -6.89 16.48
CA GLY A 169 -9.53 -8.30 16.83
C GLY A 169 -10.93 -8.89 16.76
N ARG A 170 -11.95 -8.11 16.38
CA ARG A 170 -13.37 -8.48 16.45
C ARG A 170 -13.98 -8.71 15.08
N GLU A 171 -13.59 -7.92 14.10
CA GLU A 171 -14.09 -8.07 12.74
C GLU A 171 -13.23 -9.09 12.00
N HIS A 172 -13.92 -9.99 11.30
CA HIS A 172 -13.33 -11.05 10.50
C HIS A 172 -13.82 -10.91 9.05
N GLN A 173 -12.91 -11.05 8.10
CA GLN A 173 -13.24 -11.10 6.68
C GLN A 173 -12.86 -12.46 6.11
N ASP A 174 -13.85 -13.15 5.54
CA ASP A 174 -13.64 -14.37 4.77
C ASP A 174 -13.17 -14.02 3.34
N LEU A 175 -12.09 -14.67 2.90
CA LEU A 175 -11.49 -14.57 1.58
C LEU A 175 -11.51 -15.91 0.83
N SER A 176 -12.18 -16.95 1.34
CA SER A 176 -12.23 -18.30 0.76
C SER A 176 -12.65 -18.36 -0.71
N ARG A 177 -13.37 -17.33 -1.18
CA ARG A 177 -13.83 -17.19 -2.56
C ARG A 177 -13.02 -16.21 -3.42
N ASP A 178 -11.98 -15.59 -2.87
CA ASP A 178 -11.17 -14.56 -3.53
C ASP A 178 -9.68 -14.89 -3.47
N GLU A 179 -9.29 -15.88 -4.28
CA GLU A 179 -7.91 -16.38 -4.34
C GLU A 179 -6.92 -15.26 -4.69
N MET A 180 -7.28 -14.36 -5.60
CA MET A 180 -6.40 -13.26 -6.01
C MET A 180 -6.12 -12.33 -4.84
N ARG A 181 -7.14 -11.97 -4.06
CA ARG A 181 -6.96 -11.13 -2.88
C ARG A 181 -6.13 -11.81 -1.79
N ILE A 182 -6.22 -13.14 -1.65
CA ILE A 182 -5.31 -13.88 -0.76
C ILE A 182 -3.86 -13.73 -1.24
N LYS A 183 -3.58 -13.92 -2.53
CA LYS A 183 -2.25 -13.75 -3.11
C LYS A 183 -1.72 -12.33 -2.90
N MET A 184 -2.53 -11.31 -3.18
CA MET A 184 -2.16 -9.90 -3.01
C MET A 184 -1.83 -9.54 -1.56
N ASN A 185 -2.63 -10.03 -0.59
CA ASN A 185 -2.36 -9.81 0.83
C ASN A 185 -1.11 -10.55 1.28
N ALA A 186 -0.96 -11.82 0.90
CA ALA A 186 0.22 -12.61 1.24
C ALA A 186 1.51 -11.95 0.72
N PHE A 187 1.54 -11.60 -0.57
CA PHE A 187 2.69 -10.94 -1.19
C PHE A 187 3.07 -9.63 -0.49
N SER A 188 2.11 -8.72 -0.35
CA SER A 188 2.39 -7.37 0.15
C SER A 188 2.80 -7.39 1.62
N MET A 189 2.12 -8.21 2.42
CA MET A 189 2.42 -8.35 3.84
C MET A 189 3.82 -8.93 4.05
N CYS A 190 4.15 -10.02 3.36
CA CYS A 190 5.46 -10.65 3.48
C CYS A 190 6.58 -9.75 2.97
N THR A 191 6.42 -9.14 1.80
CA THR A 191 7.40 -8.20 1.22
C THR A 191 7.69 -7.07 2.19
N MET A 192 6.66 -6.41 2.73
CA MET A 192 6.88 -5.33 3.69
C MET A 192 7.56 -5.77 4.98
N MET A 193 7.17 -6.92 5.55
CA MET A 193 7.80 -7.43 6.76
C MET A 193 9.26 -7.81 6.51
N ASP A 194 9.55 -8.42 5.36
CA ASP A 194 10.90 -8.81 4.95
C ASP A 194 11.78 -7.57 4.75
N ASP A 195 11.30 -6.58 3.98
CA ASP A 195 12.01 -5.32 3.69
C ASP A 195 12.27 -4.50 4.96
N VAL A 196 11.27 -4.33 5.83
CA VAL A 196 11.45 -3.56 7.07
C VAL A 196 12.43 -4.27 8.00
N ASN A 197 12.38 -5.60 8.08
CA ASN A 197 13.36 -6.36 8.86
C ASN A 197 14.78 -6.24 8.28
N GLU A 198 14.93 -6.27 6.97
CA GLU A 198 16.22 -6.09 6.30
C GLU A 198 16.80 -4.70 6.60
N VAL A 199 16.00 -3.64 6.44
CA VAL A 199 16.42 -2.27 6.75
C VAL A 199 16.80 -2.14 8.23
N ALA A 200 15.97 -2.64 9.14
CA ALA A 200 16.26 -2.58 10.57
C ALA A 200 17.52 -3.39 10.93
N THR A 201 17.76 -4.51 10.26
CA THR A 201 18.99 -5.31 10.43
C THR A 201 20.22 -4.55 9.95
N SER A 202 20.17 -3.97 8.76
CA SER A 202 21.24 -3.14 8.19
C SER A 202 21.57 -1.93 9.07
N MET A 203 20.55 -1.23 9.58
CA MET A 203 20.72 -0.11 10.50
C MET A 203 21.41 -0.56 11.79
N ARG A 204 21.03 -1.69 12.38
CA ARG A 204 21.68 -2.22 13.58
C ARG A 204 23.13 -2.62 13.32
N GLN A 205 23.42 -3.31 12.22
CA GLN A 205 24.78 -3.69 11.85
C GLN A 205 25.71 -2.48 11.69
N THR A 206 25.16 -1.35 11.23
CA THR A 206 25.93 -0.13 10.97
C THR A 206 26.08 0.76 12.20
N HIS A 207 25.06 0.80 13.08
CA HIS A 207 24.97 1.84 14.11
C HIS A 207 24.95 1.32 15.55
N CYS A 208 24.76 0.02 15.77
CA CYS A 208 24.69 -0.56 17.11
C CYS A 208 25.99 -1.29 17.48
N SER A 209 26.27 -1.39 18.77
CA SER A 209 27.28 -2.34 19.25
C SER A 209 26.77 -3.76 19.02
N THR A 210 27.68 -4.72 18.81
CA THR A 210 27.31 -6.13 18.63
C THR A 210 26.61 -6.72 19.86
N GLU A 211 26.86 -6.16 21.05
CA GLU A 211 26.27 -6.61 22.31
C GLU A 211 24.84 -6.08 22.51
N ASP A 212 24.51 -4.90 21.97
CA ASP A 212 23.21 -4.26 22.14
C ASP A 212 22.21 -4.58 21.01
N ALA A 213 22.68 -5.08 19.87
CA ALA A 213 21.87 -5.29 18.69
C ALA A 213 20.94 -6.53 18.83
N ASN A 214 19.63 -6.28 18.91
CA ASN A 214 18.61 -7.32 18.96
C ASN A 214 18.18 -7.73 17.54
N TYR A 215 18.52 -8.95 17.13
CA TYR A 215 18.12 -9.55 15.84
C TYR A 215 16.95 -10.53 15.96
N ASN A 216 16.28 -10.61 17.11
CA ASN A 216 15.20 -11.57 17.32
C ASN A 216 13.90 -11.13 16.63
N GLU A 217 13.37 -11.97 15.75
CA GLU A 217 12.10 -11.79 15.02
C GLU A 217 10.89 -12.20 15.89
N THR A 218 10.63 -11.41 16.93
CA THR A 218 9.64 -11.75 17.96
C THR A 218 8.49 -10.77 18.08
N HIS A 219 8.55 -9.62 17.38
CA HIS A 219 7.48 -8.64 17.41
C HIS A 219 6.27 -9.11 16.60
N ILE A 220 5.09 -9.03 17.18
CA ILE A 220 3.81 -9.33 16.55
C ILE A 220 2.85 -8.17 16.80
N PHE A 221 1.99 -7.88 15.82
CA PHE A 221 1.12 -6.71 15.87
C PHE A 221 -0.19 -6.94 16.65
N VAL A 222 -0.47 -8.17 17.09
CA VAL A 222 -1.61 -8.52 17.96
C VAL A 222 -1.08 -8.78 19.36
N GLU A 223 -1.89 -8.55 20.40
CA GLU A 223 -1.55 -8.94 21.77
C GLU A 223 -1.03 -10.39 21.83
N ARG A 224 0.12 -10.58 22.50
CA ARG A 224 0.89 -11.84 22.49
C ARG A 224 0.03 -13.05 22.85
N ASN A 225 -0.77 -12.89 23.90
CA ASN A 225 -1.63 -13.91 24.48
C ASN A 225 -2.60 -14.46 23.43
N ILE A 226 -3.20 -13.56 22.64
CA ILE A 226 -4.18 -13.87 21.61
C ILE A 226 -3.52 -14.50 20.37
N PHE A 227 -2.29 -14.11 20.07
CA PHE A 227 -1.55 -14.62 18.92
C PHE A 227 -0.91 -15.99 19.17
N ASP A 228 -0.39 -16.23 20.38
CA ASP A 228 0.25 -17.49 20.73
C ASP A 228 -0.79 -18.61 20.90
N GLU A 229 -1.96 -18.33 21.48
CA GLU A 229 -3.11 -19.26 21.47
C GLU A 229 -3.51 -19.68 20.05
N PHE A 230 -3.48 -18.74 19.10
CA PHE A 230 -3.78 -19.01 17.70
C PHE A 230 -2.77 -19.96 17.03
N LEU A 231 -1.47 -19.78 17.30
CA LEU A 231 -0.45 -20.65 16.73
C LEU A 231 -0.48 -22.07 17.30
N LEU A 232 -0.93 -22.21 18.55
CA LEU A 232 -1.03 -23.50 19.24
C LEU A 232 -2.33 -24.25 18.90
N ASN A 233 -3.39 -23.54 18.47
CA ASN A 233 -4.71 -24.14 18.24
C ASN A 233 -5.39 -23.60 16.95
N PRO A 234 -4.89 -23.95 15.75
CA PRO A 234 -5.47 -23.47 14.48
C PRO A 234 -6.93 -23.91 14.25
N VAL A 235 -7.40 -24.96 14.96
CA VAL A 235 -8.76 -25.49 14.86
C VAL A 235 -9.79 -24.65 15.64
N GLU A 236 -9.41 -24.01 16.76
CA GLU A 236 -10.32 -23.10 17.49
C GLU A 236 -10.49 -21.75 16.78
N ALA A 237 -9.53 -21.34 15.97
CA ALA A 237 -9.69 -20.20 15.06
C ALA A 237 -10.82 -20.42 14.04
N ALA A 238 -11.14 -21.67 13.71
CA ALA A 238 -12.31 -22.01 12.88
C ALA A 238 -13.63 -21.88 13.65
N ALA A 239 -13.65 -22.00 14.98
CA ALA A 239 -14.87 -21.81 15.78
C ALA A 239 -15.29 -20.33 15.84
N VAL A 240 -14.32 -19.40 15.80
CA VAL A 240 -14.60 -17.95 15.66
C VAL A 240 -15.26 -17.62 14.31
N ARG A 241 -15.06 -18.44 13.26
CA ARG A 241 -15.76 -18.27 11.97
C ARG A 241 -17.27 -18.47 12.07
N GLU A 242 -17.76 -19.17 13.09
CA GLU A 242 -19.18 -19.45 13.27
C GLU A 242 -19.92 -18.41 14.13
N GLY A 243 -19.26 -17.34 14.56
CA GLY A 243 -19.90 -16.28 15.35
C GLY A 243 -20.42 -16.77 16.71
N LYS A 244 -19.65 -17.63 17.38
CA LYS A 244 -19.84 -17.98 18.79
C LYS A 244 -18.84 -17.26 19.66
#